data_AF-A0A9W6SS77-F1
#
_entry.id   AF-A0A9W6SS77-F1
#
_cell.length_a   1.000
_cell.length_b   1.000
_cell.length_c   1.000
_cell.angle_alpha   90.00
_cell.angle_beta   90.00
_cell.angle_gamma   90.00
#
_symmetry.space_group_name_H-M   'P 1'
#
loop_
_entity.id
_entity.type
_entity.pdbx_description
1 polymer ?
#
loop_
_entity_poly.entity_id
_entity_poly.type
_entity_poly.pdbx_seq_one_letter_code
_entity_poly.pdbx_strand_id
1 'polypeptide(L)'
;MHRRSAGGPRGPPTPGLHGGGRLSGRPLATGTRPERKKEVMSAIRISRDHVDLLLTLAYIQREPLSYRGGELRHWDAEWFRFAGIDLIRTNLRSVQMVDTPEWDEADTYIPTFTYGIPKNGISPAFALKQVQYYEYQTCDWSEWDKSDAKAFCDALKSRLISRLPGWEEAPWGWHRDMGLS
;
A
#
# COMPACT_ATOMS: atom_id res chain seq x y z
N MET A 1 4.80 -58.08 32.81
CA MET A 1 3.69 -58.19 33.80
C MET A 1 4.29 -58.34 35.19
N HIS A 2 3.71 -57.68 36.21
CA HIS A 2 4.25 -57.36 37.57
C HIS A 2 5.05 -56.04 37.61
N ARG A 3 4.94 -55.12 38.60
CA ARG A 3 4.08 -54.92 39.79
C ARG A 3 4.31 -53.47 40.31
N ARG A 4 3.26 -52.88 40.92
CA ARG A 4 3.20 -52.01 42.12
C ARG A 4 3.79 -50.57 42.14
N SER A 5 2.86 -49.63 42.35
CA SER A 5 2.73 -48.60 43.41
C SER A 5 3.97 -47.86 43.97
N ALA A 6 3.84 -46.52 44.01
CA ALA A 6 3.77 -45.65 45.21
C ALA A 6 4.59 -44.36 45.08
N GLY A 7 4.08 -43.27 45.66
CA GLY A 7 4.90 -42.18 46.18
C GLY A 7 4.78 -40.83 45.48
N GLY A 8 3.79 -40.02 45.88
CA GLY A 8 3.92 -38.56 45.77
C GLY A 8 4.79 -38.00 46.90
N PRO A 9 5.41 -36.82 46.77
CA PRO A 9 6.04 -36.14 47.89
C PRO A 9 5.19 -34.98 48.45
N ARG A 10 5.25 -34.83 49.78
CA ARG A 10 4.73 -33.71 50.59
C ARG A 10 5.80 -32.60 50.67
N GLY A 11 5.47 -31.33 50.45
CA GLY A 11 5.21 -30.27 51.47
C GLY A 11 6.33 -29.18 51.42
N PRO A 12 6.30 -28.04 52.17
CA PRO A 12 5.27 -27.37 52.99
C PRO A 12 5.20 -25.83 52.67
N PRO A 13 4.95 -24.89 53.61
CA PRO A 13 3.70 -24.41 54.20
C PRO A 13 3.31 -22.96 53.80
N THR A 14 2.06 -22.54 54.06
CA THR A 14 1.61 -21.14 54.08
C THR A 14 1.91 -20.47 55.42
N PRO A 15 2.47 -19.24 55.42
CA PRO A 15 1.85 -18.08 56.09
C PRO A 15 2.06 -16.79 55.27
N GLY A 16 1.30 -15.70 55.34
CA GLY A 16 0.24 -15.25 56.22
C GLY A 16 -0.29 -13.92 55.66
N LEU A 17 -1.56 -13.62 55.97
CA LEU A 17 -2.15 -12.30 55.78
C LEU A 17 -1.55 -11.34 56.82
N HIS A 18 -0.97 -10.23 56.38
CA HIS A 18 -1.10 -8.87 56.94
C HIS A 18 -0.02 -7.95 56.36
N GLY A 19 -0.43 -6.79 55.85
CA GLY A 19 0.49 -5.73 55.44
C GLY A 19 -0.18 -4.71 54.53
N GLY A 20 -1.00 -3.85 55.11
CA GLY A 20 -1.60 -2.72 54.41
C GLY A 20 -0.52 -1.76 53.90
N GLY A 21 -0.41 -1.64 52.58
CA GLY A 21 0.29 -0.56 51.90
C GLY A 21 -0.72 0.25 51.11
N ARG A 22 -1.04 1.46 51.58
CA ARG A 22 -1.88 2.43 50.87
C ARG A 22 -1.27 2.70 49.49
N LEU A 23 -1.90 2.20 48.43
CA LEU A 23 -1.73 2.77 47.10
C LEU A 23 -2.40 4.14 47.12
N SER A 24 -1.59 5.19 47.22
CA SER A 24 -2.05 6.55 47.03
C SER A 24 -2.68 6.65 45.63
N GLY A 25 -3.96 7.02 45.62
CA GLY A 25 -4.74 7.17 44.40
C GLY A 25 -4.10 8.22 43.49
N ARG A 26 -3.61 7.77 42.33
CA ARG A 26 -3.59 8.62 41.15
C ARG A 26 -5.02 8.64 40.59
N PRO A 27 -5.63 9.81 40.36
CA PRO A 27 -6.91 9.85 39.67
C PRO A 27 -6.73 9.21 38.29
N LEU A 28 -7.62 8.28 37.92
CA LEU A 28 -7.77 7.92 36.52
C LEU A 28 -8.16 9.21 35.78
N ALA A 29 -7.20 9.76 35.04
CA ALA A 29 -7.50 10.80 34.08
C ALA A 29 -8.43 10.19 33.03
N THR A 30 -9.73 10.46 33.16
CA THR A 30 -10.73 10.31 32.09
C THR A 30 -10.45 11.39 31.04
N GLY A 31 -9.27 11.31 30.43
CA GLY A 31 -8.97 12.03 29.20
C GLY A 31 -9.44 11.15 28.08
N THR A 32 -10.59 11.47 27.48
CA THR A 32 -10.87 11.10 26.09
C THR A 32 -9.63 11.49 25.29
N ARG A 33 -8.86 10.48 24.85
CA ARG A 33 -7.76 10.67 23.90
C ARG A 33 -8.37 11.47 22.75
N PRO A 34 -7.92 12.72 22.48
CA PRO A 34 -8.47 13.47 21.38
C PRO A 34 -8.25 12.60 20.15
N GLU A 35 -9.37 12.24 19.52
CA GLU A 35 -9.36 11.59 18.23
C GLU A 35 -8.48 12.46 17.35
N ARG A 36 -7.34 11.92 16.94
CA ARG A 36 -6.38 12.65 16.12
C ARG A 36 -7.15 12.89 14.84
N LYS A 37 -7.76 14.08 14.69
CA LYS A 37 -8.36 14.53 13.43
C LYS A 37 -7.28 14.22 12.40
N LYS A 38 -7.56 13.26 11.50
CA LYS A 38 -6.69 13.07 10.35
C LYS A 38 -6.61 14.44 9.72
N GLU A 39 -5.43 15.05 9.74
CA GLU A 39 -5.16 16.15 8.82
C GLU A 39 -5.42 15.55 7.43
N VAL A 40 -6.59 15.89 6.87
CA VAL A 40 -6.91 15.59 5.49
C VAL A 40 -5.98 16.49 4.71
N MET A 41 -4.81 15.97 4.36
CA MET A 41 -3.97 16.66 3.38
C MET A 41 -4.80 16.79 2.12
N SER A 42 -4.93 18.02 1.61
CA SER A 42 -5.70 18.27 0.39
C SER A 42 -5.09 17.45 -0.74
N ALA A 43 -5.85 16.47 -1.24
CA ALA A 43 -5.53 15.82 -2.50
C ALA A 43 -5.38 16.90 -3.58
N ILE A 44 -4.37 16.77 -4.43
CA ILE A 44 -4.12 17.69 -5.54
C ILE A 44 -4.35 16.99 -6.88
N ARG A 45 -4.74 17.79 -7.88
CA ARG A 45 -4.82 17.33 -9.26
C ARG A 45 -3.42 16.90 -9.71
N ILE A 46 -3.32 15.65 -10.16
CA ILE A 46 -2.09 15.09 -10.71
C ILE A 46 -1.91 15.59 -12.15
N SER A 47 -0.68 15.90 -12.55
CA SER A 47 -0.37 16.32 -13.91
C SER A 47 -0.47 15.16 -14.91
N ARG A 48 -0.80 15.47 -16.17
CA ARG A 48 -0.77 14.50 -17.28
C ARG A 48 0.61 13.84 -17.41
N ASP A 49 1.66 14.63 -17.23
CA ASP A 49 3.06 14.19 -17.14
C ASP A 49 3.28 13.06 -16.12
N HIS A 50 2.70 13.16 -14.92
CA HIS A 50 2.84 12.09 -13.93
C HIS A 50 2.06 10.83 -14.34
N VAL A 51 0.89 10.99 -14.97
CA VAL A 51 0.13 9.86 -15.53
C VAL A 51 0.92 9.17 -16.65
N ASP A 52 1.50 9.94 -17.57
CA ASP A 52 2.40 9.45 -18.62
C ASP A 52 3.58 8.69 -18.03
N LEU A 53 4.19 9.19 -16.95
CA LEU A 53 5.25 8.50 -16.24
C LEU A 53 4.77 7.13 -15.72
N LEU A 54 3.60 7.05 -15.09
CA LEU A 54 3.06 5.76 -14.60
C LEU A 54 2.83 4.76 -15.74
N LEU A 55 2.29 5.21 -16.87
CA LEU A 55 2.10 4.37 -18.05
C LEU A 55 3.43 3.92 -18.66
N THR A 56 4.43 4.81 -18.73
CA THR A 56 5.78 4.45 -19.14
C THR A 56 6.38 3.41 -18.18
N LEU A 57 6.24 3.60 -16.87
CA LEU A 57 6.72 2.65 -15.86
C LEU A 57 6.08 1.27 -16.02
N ALA A 58 4.79 1.22 -16.35
CA ALA A 58 4.10 -0.03 -16.69
C ALA A 58 4.65 -0.65 -17.98
N TYR A 59 4.76 0.14 -19.05
CA TYR A 59 5.25 -0.28 -20.36
C TYR A 59 6.66 -0.90 -20.29
N ILE A 60 7.57 -0.33 -19.50
CA ILE A 60 8.93 -0.87 -19.38
C ILE A 60 9.02 -2.17 -18.56
N GLN A 61 7.94 -2.60 -17.90
CA GLN A 61 7.92 -3.91 -17.24
C GLN A 61 7.84 -5.07 -18.26
N ARG A 62 7.54 -4.80 -19.53
CA ARG A 62 7.47 -5.76 -20.66
C ARG A 62 6.49 -6.93 -20.53
N GLU A 63 5.57 -6.86 -19.57
CA GLU A 63 4.49 -7.84 -19.43
C GLU A 63 3.14 -7.13 -19.29
N PRO A 64 2.05 -7.62 -19.91
CA PRO A 64 0.72 -7.01 -19.78
C PRO A 64 0.26 -6.98 -18.33
N LEU A 65 -0.10 -5.81 -17.78
CA LEU A 65 -0.78 -5.74 -16.49
C LEU A 65 -2.21 -6.25 -16.71
N SER A 66 -2.59 -7.33 -16.03
CA SER A 66 -4.01 -7.67 -15.88
C SER A 66 -4.51 -6.98 -14.63
N TYR A 67 -5.44 -6.04 -14.77
CA TYR A 67 -6.08 -5.40 -13.62
C TYR A 67 -7.58 -5.25 -13.90
N ARG A 68 -8.39 -6.00 -13.12
CA ARG A 68 -9.87 -6.08 -13.11
C ARG A 68 -10.55 -6.49 -14.45
N GLY A 69 -11.38 -7.53 -14.40
CA GLY A 69 -12.18 -8.00 -15.54
C GLY A 69 -11.63 -9.23 -16.28
N GLY A 70 -10.48 -9.78 -15.88
CA GLY A 70 -10.00 -11.09 -16.36
C GLY A 70 -9.50 -11.13 -17.81
N GLU A 71 -9.70 -10.07 -18.60
CA GLU A 71 -9.15 -9.98 -19.95
C GLU A 71 -7.73 -9.42 -19.93
N LEU A 72 -6.80 -10.19 -20.48
CA LEU A 72 -5.52 -9.67 -20.95
C LEU A 72 -5.82 -8.70 -22.09
N ARG A 73 -5.92 -7.42 -21.80
CA ARG A 73 -5.92 -6.42 -22.86
C ARG A 73 -4.50 -6.34 -23.43
N HIS A 74 -4.39 -6.46 -24.75
CA HIS A 74 -3.11 -6.29 -25.44
C HIS A 74 -2.58 -4.87 -25.18
N TRP A 75 -1.25 -4.74 -25.09
CA TRP A 75 -0.62 -3.43 -25.07
C TRP A 75 -0.71 -2.80 -26.45
N ASP A 76 -1.77 -2.05 -26.67
CA ASP A 76 -1.94 -1.19 -27.82
C ASP A 76 -2.16 0.27 -27.37
N ALA A 77 -2.15 1.18 -28.35
CA ALA A 77 -2.35 2.60 -28.08
C ALA A 77 -3.70 2.90 -27.40
N GLU A 78 -4.70 2.07 -27.67
CA GLU A 78 -6.04 2.24 -27.12
C GLU A 78 -6.07 1.89 -25.62
N TRP A 79 -5.40 0.80 -25.24
CA TRP A 79 -5.24 0.40 -23.85
C TRP A 79 -4.55 1.48 -23.02
N PHE A 80 -3.41 2.01 -23.50
CA PHE A 80 -2.68 3.05 -22.77
C PHE A 80 -3.49 4.33 -22.66
N ARG A 81 -4.25 4.68 -23.70
CA ARG A 81 -5.18 5.81 -23.64
C ARG A 81 -6.22 5.60 -22.56
N PHE A 82 -6.91 4.46 -22.54
CA PHE A 82 -7.96 4.20 -21.54
C PHE A 82 -7.40 4.11 -20.11
N ALA A 83 -6.26 3.45 -19.91
CA ALA A 83 -5.59 3.41 -18.62
C ALA A 83 -5.27 4.82 -18.10
N GLY A 84 -4.76 5.71 -18.96
CA GLY A 84 -4.50 7.09 -18.57
C GLY A 84 -5.76 7.90 -18.29
N ILE A 85 -6.84 7.72 -19.07
CA ILE A 85 -8.15 8.32 -18.81
C ILE A 85 -8.66 7.90 -17.42
N ASP A 86 -8.60 6.61 -17.10
CA ASP A 86 -9.04 6.07 -15.81
C ASP A 86 -8.22 6.64 -14.65
N LEU A 87 -6.89 6.73 -14.83
CA LEU A 87 -6.02 7.32 -13.81
C LEU A 87 -6.33 8.80 -13.56
N ILE A 88 -6.58 9.58 -14.63
CA ILE A 88 -6.94 11.00 -14.51
C ILE A 88 -8.31 11.16 -13.83
N ARG A 89 -9.34 10.48 -14.35
CA ARG A 89 -10.70 10.54 -13.79
C ARG A 89 -10.75 10.10 -12.34
N THR A 90 -9.96 9.09 -11.99
CA THR A 90 -9.92 8.61 -10.61
C THR A 90 -9.40 9.70 -9.67
N ASN A 91 -8.30 10.37 -10.04
CA ASN A 91 -7.76 11.49 -9.29
C ASN A 91 -8.74 12.68 -9.25
N LEU A 92 -9.39 13.04 -10.37
CA LEU A 92 -10.34 14.16 -10.43
C LEU A 92 -11.53 14.01 -9.47
N ARG A 93 -12.12 12.81 -9.36
CA ARG A 93 -13.17 12.56 -8.36
C ARG A 93 -12.61 12.66 -6.93
N SER A 94 -11.37 12.22 -6.65
CA SER A 94 -10.76 12.38 -5.32
C SER A 94 -10.59 13.84 -4.93
N VAL A 95 -10.30 14.72 -5.90
CA VAL A 95 -10.23 16.18 -5.68
C VAL A 95 -11.56 16.90 -5.92
N GLN A 96 -12.66 16.16 -6.06
CA GLN A 96 -14.02 16.68 -6.24
C GLN A 96 -14.19 17.59 -7.47
N MET A 97 -13.44 17.31 -8.54
CA MET A 97 -13.52 17.99 -9.84
C MET A 97 -14.31 17.13 -10.85
N VAL A 98 -15.42 16.55 -10.41
CA VAL A 98 -16.40 15.93 -11.31
C VAL A 98 -17.26 17.07 -11.89
N ASP A 99 -17.60 17.00 -13.18
CA ASP A 99 -18.38 18.02 -13.90
C ASP A 99 -17.64 19.37 -14.14
N THR A 100 -16.31 19.33 -14.25
CA THR A 100 -15.49 20.49 -14.66
C THR A 100 -14.94 20.30 -16.08
N PRO A 101 -14.46 21.35 -16.77
CA PRO A 101 -13.82 21.17 -18.08
C PRO A 101 -12.65 20.17 -18.06
N GLU A 102 -11.93 20.08 -16.94
CA GLU A 102 -10.87 19.09 -16.74
C GLU A 102 -11.36 17.64 -16.83
N TRP A 103 -12.60 17.38 -16.44
CA TRP A 103 -13.24 16.07 -16.55
C TRP A 103 -13.45 15.66 -18.00
N ASP A 104 -13.95 16.59 -18.81
CA ASP A 104 -14.18 16.39 -20.24
C ASP A 104 -12.85 16.30 -21.00
N GLU A 105 -11.88 17.13 -20.62
CA GLU A 105 -10.52 17.07 -21.15
C GLU A 105 -9.84 15.73 -20.88
N ALA A 106 -10.23 14.98 -19.86
CA ALA A 106 -9.66 13.65 -19.60
C ALA A 106 -9.85 12.73 -20.82
N ASP A 107 -10.99 12.78 -21.52
CA ASP A 107 -11.25 11.96 -22.71
C ASP A 107 -10.32 12.28 -23.90
N THR A 108 -9.69 13.45 -23.90
CA THR A 108 -8.70 13.84 -24.92
C THR A 108 -7.29 13.35 -24.62
N TYR A 109 -7.10 12.62 -23.52
CA TYR A 109 -5.78 12.13 -23.14
C TYR A 109 -5.18 11.22 -24.21
N ILE A 110 -3.93 11.52 -24.57
CA ILE A 110 -3.11 10.73 -25.47
C ILE A 110 -1.76 10.55 -24.76
N PRO A 111 -1.34 9.31 -24.47
CA PRO A 111 -0.07 9.05 -23.82
C PRO A 111 1.07 9.46 -24.77
N THR A 112 1.98 10.30 -24.28
CA THR A 112 3.11 10.79 -25.08
C THR A 112 4.35 9.90 -24.96
N PHE A 113 4.42 9.09 -23.90
CA PHE A 113 5.61 8.29 -23.54
C PHE A 113 6.91 9.10 -23.55
N THR A 114 6.82 10.40 -23.22
CA THR A 114 7.93 11.36 -23.36
C THR A 114 9.14 11.01 -22.49
N TYR A 115 8.93 10.26 -21.41
CA TYR A 115 10.01 9.80 -20.55
C TYR A 115 10.78 8.65 -21.22
N GLY A 116 11.79 9.01 -22.00
CA GLY A 116 12.79 8.05 -22.46
C GLY A 116 13.37 7.27 -21.27
N ILE A 117 13.58 5.96 -21.44
CA ILE A 117 14.20 5.13 -20.42
C ILE A 117 15.63 5.67 -20.18
N PRO A 118 15.99 6.13 -18.97
CA PRO A 118 17.35 6.57 -18.70
C PRO A 118 18.34 5.46 -19.04
N LYS A 119 19.56 5.81 -19.49
CA LYS A 119 20.60 4.82 -19.83
C LYS A 119 20.89 3.83 -18.70
N ASN A 120 20.74 4.29 -17.46
CA ASN A 120 20.96 3.48 -16.25
C ASN A 120 19.68 2.78 -15.74
N GLY A 121 18.61 2.79 -16.54
CA GLY A 121 17.29 2.31 -16.15
C GLY A 121 16.60 3.21 -15.13
N ILE A 122 15.43 2.77 -14.69
CA ILE A 122 14.66 3.41 -13.61
C ILE A 122 14.79 2.53 -12.38
N SER A 123 15.16 3.12 -11.23
CA SER A 123 15.19 2.41 -9.96
C SER A 123 13.77 1.92 -9.58
N PRO A 124 13.59 0.65 -9.19
CA PRO A 124 12.30 0.15 -8.71
C PRO A 124 11.77 0.92 -7.50
N ALA A 125 12.65 1.36 -6.60
CA ALA A 125 12.28 2.18 -5.44
C ALA A 125 11.75 3.56 -5.86
N PHE A 126 12.37 4.19 -6.87
CA PHE A 126 11.85 5.42 -7.46
C PHE A 126 10.46 5.20 -8.06
N ALA A 127 10.31 4.17 -8.90
CA ALA A 127 9.04 3.85 -9.54
C ALA A 127 7.92 3.59 -8.51
N LEU A 128 8.20 2.82 -7.45
CA LEU A 128 7.26 2.57 -6.36
C LEU A 128 6.80 3.86 -5.67
N LYS A 129 7.73 4.80 -5.47
CA LYS A 129 7.41 6.11 -4.87
C LYS A 129 6.46 6.92 -5.75
N GLN A 130 6.60 6.85 -7.07
CA GLN A 130 5.70 7.54 -8.01
C GLN A 130 4.29 6.93 -7.98
N VAL A 131 4.18 5.60 -7.86
CA VAL A 131 2.89 4.93 -7.68
C VAL A 131 2.27 5.32 -6.33
N GLN A 132 3.03 5.26 -5.25
CA GLN A 132 2.54 5.62 -3.91
C GLN A 132 2.09 7.08 -3.84
N TYR A 133 2.80 7.99 -4.50
CA TYR A 133 2.39 9.39 -4.62
C TYR A 133 1.02 9.50 -5.31
N TYR A 134 0.81 8.78 -6.43
CA TYR A 134 -0.48 8.78 -7.11
C TYR A 134 -1.60 8.25 -6.21
N GLU A 135 -1.37 7.13 -5.52
CA GLU A 135 -2.36 6.55 -4.60
C GLU A 135 -2.71 7.54 -3.48
N TYR A 136 -1.71 8.19 -2.89
CA TYR A 136 -1.90 9.16 -1.82
C TYR A 136 -2.80 10.34 -2.24
N GLN A 137 -2.64 10.82 -3.48
CA GLN A 137 -3.42 11.92 -4.02
C GLN A 137 -4.79 11.51 -4.55
N THR A 138 -5.13 10.22 -4.53
CA THR A 138 -6.31 9.68 -5.23
C THR A 138 -7.20 8.81 -4.36
N CYS A 139 -6.71 8.34 -3.21
CA CYS A 139 -7.41 7.36 -2.38
C CYS A 139 -8.53 7.96 -1.52
N ASP A 140 -8.70 9.29 -1.49
CA ASP A 140 -9.70 9.97 -0.66
C ASP A 140 -11.08 10.00 -1.34
N TRP A 141 -11.62 8.82 -1.64
CA TRP A 141 -12.98 8.64 -2.13
C TRP A 141 -13.54 7.27 -1.68
N SER A 142 -14.86 7.04 -1.77
CA SER A 142 -15.48 5.81 -1.23
C SER A 142 -15.29 4.53 -2.06
N GLU A 143 -15.08 4.62 -3.38
CA GLU A 143 -14.98 3.45 -4.26
C GLU A 143 -13.51 3.08 -4.61
N TRP A 144 -12.51 3.59 -3.89
CA TRP A 144 -11.12 3.66 -4.38
C TRP A 144 -10.58 2.25 -4.54
N ASP A 145 -10.84 1.42 -3.54
CA ASP A 145 -10.52 0.00 -3.51
C ASP A 145 -11.20 -0.81 -4.63
N LYS A 146 -12.22 -0.23 -5.28
CA LYS A 146 -12.92 -0.82 -6.41
C LYS A 146 -12.56 -0.18 -7.76
N SER A 147 -11.69 0.81 -7.79
CA SER A 147 -11.32 1.48 -9.02
C SER A 147 -10.35 0.66 -9.86
N ASP A 148 -10.41 0.87 -11.18
CA ASP A 148 -9.46 0.33 -12.13
C ASP A 148 -8.06 0.95 -11.91
N ALA A 149 -8.00 2.21 -11.50
CA ALA A 149 -6.75 2.87 -11.08
C ALA A 149 -6.06 2.16 -9.90
N LYS A 150 -6.80 1.76 -8.86
CA LYS A 150 -6.23 0.99 -7.74
C LYS A 150 -5.68 -0.34 -8.22
N ALA A 151 -6.41 -1.04 -9.08
CA ALA A 151 -5.98 -2.32 -9.61
C ALA A 151 -4.72 -2.16 -10.50
N PHE A 152 -4.63 -1.10 -11.30
CA PHE A 152 -3.41 -0.72 -12.03
C PHE A 152 -2.23 -0.52 -11.05
N CYS A 153 -2.42 0.27 -9.99
CA CYS A 153 -1.37 0.55 -9.02
C CYS A 153 -0.90 -0.71 -8.29
N ASP A 154 -1.81 -1.58 -7.87
CA ASP A 154 -1.47 -2.85 -7.21
C ASP A 154 -0.67 -3.78 -8.12
N ALA A 155 -1.10 -3.93 -9.37
CA ALA A 155 -0.41 -4.76 -10.34
C ALA A 155 1.00 -4.20 -10.65
N LEU A 156 1.14 -2.88 -10.79
CA LEU A 156 2.43 -2.24 -11.02
C LEU A 156 3.35 -2.35 -9.79
N LYS A 157 2.84 -2.09 -8.57
CA LYS A 157 3.60 -2.27 -7.33
C LYS A 157 4.11 -3.69 -7.18
N SER A 158 3.27 -4.69 -7.43
CA SER A 158 3.63 -6.10 -7.29
C SER A 158 4.84 -6.45 -8.16
N ARG A 159 4.88 -5.96 -9.40
CA ARG A 159 6.01 -6.13 -10.32
C ARG A 159 7.26 -5.34 -9.93
N LEU A 160 7.09 -4.13 -9.43
CA LEU A 160 8.22 -3.31 -9.01
C LEU A 160 8.87 -3.85 -7.74
N ILE A 161 8.07 -4.41 -6.83
CA ILE A 161 8.55 -5.06 -5.60
C ILE A 161 9.46 -6.24 -5.96
N SER A 162 9.06 -7.10 -6.90
CA SER A 162 9.90 -8.24 -7.33
C SER A 162 11.21 -7.85 -8.00
N ARG A 163 11.38 -6.56 -8.36
CA ARG A 163 12.61 -6.01 -8.93
C ARG A 163 13.49 -5.29 -7.91
N LEU A 164 13.06 -5.15 -6.66
CA LEU A 164 13.87 -4.52 -5.63
C LEU A 164 15.16 -5.33 -5.41
N PRO A 165 16.33 -4.67 -5.29
CA PRO A 165 17.56 -5.36 -4.95
C PRO A 165 17.42 -6.13 -3.64
N GLY A 166 17.76 -7.42 -3.64
CA GLY A 166 17.64 -8.28 -2.47
C GLY A 166 16.25 -8.90 -2.26
N TRP A 167 15.25 -8.61 -3.12
CA TRP A 167 13.90 -9.14 -2.93
C TRP A 167 13.82 -10.66 -3.15
N GLU A 168 14.40 -11.15 -4.24
CA GLU A 168 14.40 -12.58 -4.58
C GLU A 168 15.30 -13.39 -3.62
N GLU A 169 16.38 -12.79 -3.14
CA GLU A 169 17.31 -13.41 -2.20
C GLU A 169 16.81 -13.39 -0.75
N ALA A 170 15.83 -12.53 -0.43
CA ALA A 170 15.28 -12.42 0.91
C ALA A 170 14.54 -13.72 1.30
N PRO A 171 14.74 -14.23 2.52
CA PRO A 171 14.03 -15.42 2.97
C PRO A 171 12.53 -15.14 3.11
N TRP A 172 11.73 -16.14 2.74
CA TRP A 172 10.32 -16.17 3.12
C TRP A 172 10.19 -16.40 4.62
N GLY A 173 9.53 -15.47 5.32
CA GLY A 173 9.36 -15.53 6.76
C GLY A 173 10.58 -15.08 7.54
N TRP A 174 10.41 -14.94 8.86
CA TRP A 174 11.46 -14.49 9.76
C TRP A 174 11.72 -15.55 10.82
N HIS A 175 13.01 -15.84 11.06
CA HIS A 175 13.45 -16.72 12.14
C HIS A 175 14.47 -15.99 13.01
N ARG A 176 14.43 -16.25 14.33
CA ARG A 176 15.30 -15.60 15.32
C ARG A 176 16.80 -15.78 15.01
N ASP A 177 17.17 -16.89 14.39
CA ASP A 177 18.56 -17.25 14.09
C ASP A 177 19.08 -16.59 12.80
N MET A 178 18.24 -15.86 12.06
CA MET A 178 18.62 -15.13 10.84
C MET A 178 19.33 -13.79 11.12
N GLY A 179 19.68 -13.51 12.38
CA GLY A 179 20.66 -12.52 12.80
C GLY A 179 20.54 -11.12 12.19
N LEU A 180 19.97 -10.16 12.92
CA LEU A 180 20.39 -8.76 12.76
C LEU A 180 21.78 -8.66 13.40
N SER A 181 22.83 -8.83 12.59
CA SER A 181 24.21 -8.52 13.00
C SER A 181 24.43 -7.02 13.07
#